data_AF-A0A925E1X9-F1
#
_entry.id   AF-A0A925E1X9-F1
#
_cell.length_a   1.000
_cell.length_b   1.000
_cell.length_c   1.000
_cell.angle_alpha   90.00
_cell.angle_beta   90.00
_cell.angle_gamma   90.00
#
_symmetry.space_group_name_H-M   'P 1'
#
loop_
_entity.id
_entity.type
_entity.pdbx_description
1 polymer ?
#
loop_
_entity_poly.entity_id
_entity_poly.type
_entity_poly.pdbx_seq_one_letter_code
_entity_poly.pdbx_strand_id
1 'polypeptide(L)'
;INRTAAQTFAKIKKIRIEDLIGTDIITEPEYINERGEAGIPFTIDGVFEDINLFSLHEKIEPYFIIVSEKVRMDGKTIIAHDKKDTEKLMSAISKVHKELNEQEPLQLEFLSENLDALHKQDMQTARLLFYFNLVAVLLCVLGIIGMTFFLVTARTKETGIRKILGASVYSIVNSSVKEYIVFILIATVIAWPIAYYTAHTWLAEFAYRIEVKQTVFVLVAFCTFLLTSFIVSLITYKASTVNPVKSLRNE
;
A
#
# COMPACT_ATOMS: atom_id res chain seq x y z
N ILE A 1 30.02 4.44 -9.20
CA ILE A 1 29.00 3.37 -9.34
C ILE A 1 28.12 3.32 -8.10
N ASN A 2 26.89 2.80 -8.18
CA ASN A 2 26.07 2.62 -6.98
C ASN A 2 26.54 1.43 -6.13
N ARG A 3 26.04 1.32 -4.89
CA ARG A 3 26.45 0.30 -3.93
C ARG A 3 26.08 -1.11 -4.41
N THR A 4 24.92 -1.29 -5.03
CA THR A 4 24.51 -2.57 -5.63
C THR A 4 25.48 -3.01 -6.75
N ALA A 5 25.92 -2.10 -7.63
CA ALA A 5 26.96 -2.41 -8.61
C ALA A 5 28.29 -2.76 -7.95
N ALA A 6 28.71 -1.99 -6.94
CA ALA A 6 29.98 -2.23 -6.24
C ALA A 6 30.01 -3.61 -5.58
N GLN A 7 28.94 -4.02 -4.91
CA GLN A 7 28.82 -5.36 -4.34
C GLN A 7 28.93 -6.46 -5.42
N THR A 8 28.29 -6.25 -6.57
CA THR A 8 28.31 -7.20 -7.68
C THR A 8 29.72 -7.35 -8.24
N PHE A 9 30.41 -6.23 -8.53
CA PHE A 9 31.77 -6.24 -9.06
C PHE A 9 32.78 -6.78 -8.05
N ALA A 10 32.66 -6.43 -6.77
CA ALA A 10 33.49 -6.94 -5.69
C ALA A 10 33.40 -8.47 -5.60
N LYS A 11 32.18 -9.02 -5.70
CA LYS A 11 31.94 -10.46 -5.70
C LYS A 11 32.55 -11.16 -6.92
N ILE A 12 32.44 -10.58 -8.10
CA ILE A 12 33.02 -11.13 -9.35
C ILE A 12 34.54 -11.13 -9.28
N LYS A 13 35.14 -10.00 -8.89
CA LYS A 13 36.60 -9.83 -8.79
C LYS A 13 37.21 -10.47 -7.53
N LYS A 14 36.38 -10.93 -6.58
CA LYS A 14 36.78 -11.48 -5.27
C LYS A 14 37.65 -10.51 -4.45
N ILE A 15 37.33 -9.22 -4.53
CA ILE A 15 38.01 -8.15 -3.80
C ILE A 15 37.01 -7.44 -2.88
N ARG A 16 37.51 -6.59 -1.97
CA ARG A 16 36.63 -5.76 -1.14
C ARG A 16 36.12 -4.57 -1.95
N ILE A 17 35.06 -3.94 -1.48
CA ILE A 17 34.43 -2.81 -2.18
C ILE A 17 35.38 -1.61 -2.23
N GLU A 18 36.17 -1.40 -1.19
CA GLU A 18 37.13 -0.30 -1.12
C GLU A 18 38.24 -0.45 -2.17
N ASP A 19 38.61 -1.69 -2.49
CA ASP A 19 39.66 -2.02 -3.45
C ASP A 19 39.17 -1.92 -4.91
N LEU A 20 37.87 -1.66 -5.15
CA LEU A 20 37.34 -1.41 -6.50
C LEU A 20 37.69 -0.03 -7.04
N ILE A 21 37.92 0.94 -6.15
CA ILE A 21 38.19 2.33 -6.54
C ILE A 21 39.54 2.36 -7.27
N GLY A 22 39.57 3.00 -8.44
CA GLY A 22 40.72 3.03 -9.34
C GLY A 22 40.84 1.83 -10.27
N THR A 23 39.94 0.85 -10.19
CA THR A 23 39.90 -0.25 -11.18
C THR A 23 39.08 0.13 -12.41
N ASP A 24 39.50 -0.35 -13.57
CA ASP A 24 38.77 -0.14 -14.82
C ASP A 24 37.66 -1.17 -15.02
N ILE A 25 36.55 -0.68 -15.57
CA ILE A 25 35.41 -1.43 -16.08
C ILE A 25 35.36 -1.20 -17.59
N ILE A 26 35.31 -2.27 -18.37
CA ILE A 26 35.12 -2.18 -19.81
C ILE A 26 33.61 -2.26 -20.09
N THR A 27 33.05 -1.19 -20.64
CA THR A 27 31.68 -1.20 -21.17
C THR A 27 31.69 -1.57 -22.65
N GLU A 28 30.62 -2.19 -23.15
CA GLU A 28 30.48 -2.56 -24.56
C GLU A 28 31.62 -3.45 -25.08
N PRO A 29 31.87 -4.62 -24.46
CA PRO A 29 33.00 -5.49 -24.81
C PRO A 29 32.97 -6.01 -26.25
N GLU A 30 31.84 -5.90 -26.94
CA GLU A 30 31.68 -6.26 -28.35
C GLU A 30 32.24 -5.20 -29.32
N TYR A 31 32.39 -3.95 -28.86
CA TYR A 31 33.05 -2.90 -29.63
C TYR A 31 34.56 -3.14 -29.61
N ILE A 32 35.23 -3.01 -30.76
CA ILE A 32 36.69 -3.04 -30.83
C ILE A 32 37.14 -1.73 -31.46
N ASN A 33 37.98 -0.98 -30.77
CA ASN A 33 38.49 0.29 -31.26
C ASN A 33 39.57 0.08 -32.35
N GLU A 34 39.97 1.17 -33.02
CA GLU A 34 40.99 1.13 -34.09
C GLU A 34 42.37 0.62 -33.64
N ARG A 35 42.62 0.54 -32.32
CA ARG A 35 43.84 0.01 -31.71
C ARG A 35 43.74 -1.47 -31.33
N GLY A 36 42.60 -2.12 -31.60
CA GLY A 36 42.35 -3.52 -31.27
C GLY A 36 41.96 -3.76 -29.80
N GLU A 37 41.67 -2.70 -29.04
CA GLU A 37 41.22 -2.81 -27.65
C GLU A 37 39.69 -2.98 -27.62
N ALA A 38 39.21 -3.90 -26.79
CA ALA A 38 37.79 -4.18 -26.65
C ALA A 38 37.12 -3.22 -25.66
N GLY A 39 35.98 -2.68 -26.09
CA GLY A 39 35.09 -1.80 -25.34
C GLY A 39 35.64 -0.42 -25.03
N ILE A 40 34.93 0.26 -24.13
CA ILE A 40 35.26 1.59 -23.65
C ILE A 40 35.62 1.46 -22.17
N PRO A 41 36.88 1.72 -21.77
CA PRO A 41 37.29 1.61 -20.39
C PRO A 41 36.81 2.83 -19.57
N PHE A 42 36.23 2.56 -18.41
CA PHE A 42 35.86 3.54 -17.39
C PHE A 42 36.51 3.19 -16.05
N THR A 43 37.21 4.14 -15.45
CA THR A 43 37.78 3.97 -14.12
C THR A 43 36.72 4.24 -13.04
N ILE A 44 36.68 3.39 -12.01
CA ILE A 44 35.77 3.60 -10.87
C ILE A 44 36.35 4.66 -9.94
N ASP A 45 35.84 5.89 -10.00
CA ASP A 45 36.30 6.97 -9.12
C ASP A 45 35.68 6.93 -7.71
N GLY A 46 34.53 6.28 -7.57
CA GLY A 46 33.84 6.22 -6.28
C GLY A 46 32.57 5.38 -6.27
N VAL A 47 32.11 5.09 -5.05
CA VAL A 47 30.87 4.37 -4.76
C VAL A 47 29.93 5.29 -4.01
N PHE A 48 28.66 5.34 -4.43
CA PHE A 48 27.62 6.11 -3.76
C PHE A 48 26.47 5.18 -3.34
N GLU A 49 25.66 5.61 -2.37
CA GLU A 49 24.52 4.83 -1.88
C GLU A 49 23.47 4.64 -2.96
N ASP A 50 22.72 3.55 -2.85
CA ASP A 50 21.67 3.23 -3.81
C ASP A 50 20.52 4.25 -3.75
N ILE A 51 20.11 4.76 -4.91
CA ILE A 51 19.01 5.72 -5.06
C ILE A 51 17.90 5.05 -5.87
N ASN A 52 16.65 5.14 -5.40
CA ASN A 52 15.49 4.74 -6.19
C ASN A 52 15.25 5.77 -7.29
N LEU A 53 15.69 5.44 -8.51
CA LEU A 53 15.49 6.27 -9.69
C LEU A 53 14.13 6.02 -10.36
N PHE A 54 13.51 4.87 -10.09
CA PHE A 54 12.28 4.40 -10.71
C PHE A 54 11.18 4.11 -9.67
N SER A 55 10.05 3.58 -10.13
CA SER A 55 8.92 3.18 -9.28
C SER A 55 9.36 2.16 -8.21
N LEU A 56 8.68 2.15 -7.05
CA LEU A 56 8.91 1.19 -5.97
C LEU A 56 8.64 -0.28 -6.35
N HIS A 57 8.03 -0.50 -7.52
CA HIS A 57 7.90 -1.81 -8.14
C HIS A 57 9.24 -2.35 -8.64
N GLU A 58 10.16 -1.46 -9.03
CA GLU A 58 11.45 -1.84 -9.59
C GLU A 58 12.52 -1.97 -8.50
N LYS A 59 13.34 -3.02 -8.63
CA LYS A 59 14.52 -3.19 -7.79
C LYS A 59 15.59 -2.22 -8.25
N ILE A 60 16.43 -1.77 -7.32
CA ILE A 60 17.60 -1.00 -7.71
C ILE A 60 18.55 -1.93 -8.46
N GLU A 61 18.76 -1.63 -9.74
CA GLU A 61 19.73 -2.33 -10.57
C GLU A 61 21.14 -1.74 -10.40
N PRO A 62 22.20 -2.46 -10.80
CA PRO A 62 23.53 -1.89 -10.92
C PRO A 62 23.54 -0.73 -11.93
N TYR A 63 23.93 0.46 -11.49
CA TYR A 63 24.11 1.61 -12.38
C TYR A 63 25.35 2.43 -12.02
N PHE A 64 25.77 3.27 -12.96
CA PHE A 64 26.89 4.17 -12.80
C PHE A 64 26.50 5.57 -13.28
N ILE A 65 27.11 6.57 -12.66
CA ILE A 65 27.02 7.96 -13.08
C ILE A 65 28.39 8.31 -13.63
N ILE A 66 28.41 8.76 -14.88
CA ILE A 66 29.63 9.26 -15.51
C ILE A 66 29.70 10.76 -15.26
N VAL A 67 30.79 11.21 -14.65
CA VAL A 67 31.09 12.63 -14.52
C VAL A 67 31.86 13.06 -15.77
N SER A 68 31.30 13.99 -16.53
CA SER A 68 31.93 14.56 -17.72
C SER A 68 32.20 16.04 -17.48
N GLU A 69 33.44 16.47 -17.70
CA GLU A 69 33.81 17.89 -17.68
C GLU A 69 33.26 18.64 -18.90
N LYS A 70 32.97 17.92 -19.99
CA LYS A 70 32.38 18.50 -21.19
C LYS A 70 30.86 18.47 -21.08
N VAL A 71 30.25 19.63 -21.35
CA VAL A 71 28.79 19.78 -21.45
C VAL A 71 28.32 18.96 -22.66
N ARG A 72 27.43 17.98 -22.43
CA ARG A 72 26.77 17.24 -23.51
C ARG A 72 25.67 18.12 -24.10
N MET A 73 25.50 18.09 -25.43
CA MET A 73 24.59 18.99 -26.13
C MET A 73 23.11 18.84 -25.76
N ASP A 74 22.71 17.71 -25.13
CA ASP A 74 21.30 17.37 -24.87
C ASP A 74 21.00 17.18 -23.36
N GLY A 75 21.75 17.87 -22.49
CA GLY A 75 21.64 17.70 -21.03
C GLY A 75 20.46 18.45 -20.39
N LYS A 76 19.77 17.81 -19.44
CA LYS A 76 18.88 18.51 -18.49
C LYS A 76 19.70 19.05 -17.31
N THR A 77 19.41 20.28 -16.88
CA THR A 77 20.00 20.87 -15.65
C THR A 77 19.10 20.55 -14.46
N ILE A 78 19.67 19.92 -13.43
CA ILE A 78 18.97 19.64 -12.18
C ILE A 78 19.38 20.69 -11.15
N ILE A 79 18.41 21.39 -10.56
CA ILE A 79 18.64 22.41 -9.54
C ILE A 79 17.96 21.98 -8.25
N ALA A 80 18.76 21.74 -7.20
CA ALA A 80 18.26 21.51 -5.85
C ALA A 80 18.01 22.84 -5.15
N HIS A 81 16.86 22.98 -4.49
CA HIS A 81 16.50 24.18 -3.74
C HIS A 81 15.57 23.87 -2.58
N ASP A 82 15.49 24.80 -1.62
CA ASP A 82 14.51 24.73 -0.55
C ASP A 82 13.11 25.09 -1.05
N LYS A 83 12.08 24.36 -0.60
CA LYS A 83 10.69 24.56 -1.03
C LYS A 83 10.17 25.98 -0.77
N LYS A 84 10.72 26.68 0.21
CA LYS A 84 10.38 28.07 0.54
C LYS A 84 10.85 29.07 -0.51
N ASP A 85 11.91 28.74 -1.25
CA ASP A 85 12.53 29.62 -2.24
C ASP A 85 12.08 29.34 -3.67
N THR A 86 11.11 28.44 -3.87
CA THR A 86 10.64 28.00 -5.20
C THR A 86 10.27 29.20 -6.09
N GLU A 87 9.45 30.13 -5.60
CA GLU A 87 9.02 31.29 -6.39
C GLU A 87 10.18 32.20 -6.77
N LYS A 88 11.12 32.42 -5.84
CA LYS A 88 12.31 33.23 -6.06
C LYS A 88 13.23 32.58 -7.09
N LEU A 89 13.43 31.27 -7.00
CA LEU A 89 14.21 30.50 -7.96
C LEU A 89 13.58 30.55 -9.35
N MET A 90 12.27 30.33 -9.45
CA MET A 90 11.52 30.40 -10.70
C MET A 90 11.65 31.76 -11.39
N SER A 91 11.57 32.85 -10.60
CA SER A 91 11.79 34.21 -11.10
C SER A 91 13.21 34.40 -11.63
N ALA A 92 14.22 33.90 -10.90
CA ALA A 92 15.62 33.98 -11.31
C ALA A 92 15.89 33.20 -12.60
N ILE A 93 15.40 31.97 -12.72
CA ILE A 93 15.55 31.13 -13.92
C ILE A 93 14.87 31.80 -15.12
N SER A 94 13.64 32.29 -14.96
CA SER A 94 12.93 32.99 -16.04
C SER A 94 13.68 34.24 -16.51
N LYS A 95 14.31 34.97 -15.59
CA LYS A 95 15.13 36.14 -15.94
C LYS A 95 16.37 35.73 -16.73
N VAL A 96 17.13 34.74 -16.28
CA VAL A 96 18.32 34.24 -16.96
C VAL A 96 17.98 33.71 -18.35
N HIS A 97 16.92 32.92 -18.48
CA HIS A 97 16.49 32.39 -19.78
C HIS A 97 16.12 33.51 -20.77
N LYS A 98 15.46 34.59 -20.30
CA LYS A 98 15.21 35.78 -21.15
C LYS A 98 16.50 36.48 -21.60
N GLU A 99 17.52 36.53 -20.73
CA GLU A 99 18.82 37.13 -21.05
C GLU A 99 19.61 36.28 -22.07
N LEU A 100 19.43 34.95 -22.06
CA LEU A 100 20.06 34.03 -23.03
C LEU A 100 19.46 34.15 -24.45
N ASN A 101 18.28 34.76 -24.60
CA ASN A 101 17.61 34.97 -25.88
C ASN A 101 17.42 33.68 -26.70
N GLU A 102 17.17 32.56 -26.00
CA GLU A 102 16.89 31.26 -26.60
C GLU A 102 15.51 31.26 -27.29
N GLN A 103 15.42 30.65 -28.47
CA GLN A 103 14.15 30.53 -29.21
C GLN A 103 13.24 29.43 -28.65
N GLU A 104 13.82 28.45 -27.96
CA GLU A 104 13.10 27.34 -27.33
C GLU A 104 12.41 27.80 -26.04
N PRO A 105 11.18 27.37 -25.77
CA PRO A 105 10.49 27.72 -24.54
C PRO A 105 11.15 27.06 -23.32
N LEU A 106 11.23 27.80 -22.21
CA LEU A 106 11.68 27.30 -20.92
C LEU A 106 10.85 26.08 -20.46
N GLN A 107 11.44 24.90 -20.51
CA GLN A 107 10.85 23.66 -19.99
C GLN A 107 11.30 23.44 -18.55
N LEU A 108 10.33 23.40 -17.63
CA LEU A 108 10.57 23.17 -16.22
C LEU A 108 9.72 22.00 -15.76
N GLU A 109 10.37 21.03 -15.16
CA GLU A 109 9.74 19.83 -14.61
C GLU A 109 10.11 19.76 -13.12
N PHE A 110 9.09 19.70 -12.26
CA PHE A 110 9.32 19.43 -10.85
C PHE A 110 9.47 17.93 -10.63
N LEU A 111 10.55 17.53 -9.96
CA LEU A 111 10.77 16.13 -9.61
C LEU A 111 9.60 15.56 -8.78
N SER A 112 8.96 16.37 -7.94
CA SER A 112 7.77 15.96 -7.19
C SER A 112 6.60 15.55 -8.08
N GLU A 113 6.38 16.26 -9.18
CA GLU A 113 5.28 15.94 -10.11
C GLU A 113 5.57 14.64 -10.87
N ASN A 114 6.83 14.42 -11.25
CA ASN A 114 7.26 13.17 -11.87
C ASN A 114 7.10 11.98 -10.91
N LEU A 115 7.47 12.15 -9.63
CA LEU A 115 7.27 11.12 -8.60
C LEU A 115 5.78 10.84 -8.34
N ASP A 116 4.95 11.88 -8.27
CA ASP A 116 3.50 11.72 -8.12
C ASP A 116 2.89 11.00 -9.32
N ALA A 117 3.39 11.27 -10.54
CA ALA A 117 2.94 10.58 -11.75
C ALA A 117 3.27 9.08 -11.73
N LEU A 118 4.46 8.70 -11.23
CA LEU A 118 4.87 7.30 -11.08
C LEU A 118 3.96 6.51 -10.12
N HIS A 119 3.37 7.15 -9.12
CA HIS A 119 2.52 6.51 -8.10
C HIS A 119 1.02 6.78 -8.25
N LYS A 120 0.62 7.57 -9.24
CA LYS A 120 -0.76 8.00 -9.44
C LYS A 120 -1.73 6.82 -9.60
N GLN A 121 -1.33 5.79 -10.33
CA GLN A 121 -2.15 4.61 -10.59
C GLN A 121 -2.40 3.79 -9.30
N ASP A 122 -1.36 3.63 -8.47
CA ASP A 122 -1.44 2.95 -7.17
C ASP A 122 -2.41 3.68 -6.24
N MET A 123 -2.28 5.01 -6.17
CA MET A 123 -3.16 5.86 -5.33
C MET A 123 -4.62 5.83 -5.79
N GLN A 124 -4.88 5.81 -7.09
CA GLN A 124 -6.24 5.70 -7.64
C GLN A 124 -6.85 4.35 -7.32
N THR A 125 -6.08 3.27 -7.48
CA THR A 125 -6.51 1.90 -7.16
C THR A 125 -6.83 1.78 -5.67
N ALA A 126 -5.96 2.27 -4.80
CA ALA A 126 -6.19 2.27 -3.35
C ALA A 126 -7.47 3.03 -2.97
N ARG A 127 -7.73 4.17 -3.61
CA ARG A 127 -8.94 4.97 -3.38
C ARG A 127 -10.21 4.24 -3.84
N LEU A 128 -10.16 3.58 -4.99
CA LEU A 128 -11.29 2.79 -5.51
C LEU A 128 -11.62 1.61 -4.58
N LEU A 129 -10.59 0.87 -4.14
CA LEU A 129 -10.74 -0.21 -3.18
C LEU A 129 -11.30 0.29 -1.84
N PHE A 130 -10.87 1.46 -1.37
CA PHE A 130 -11.43 2.06 -0.16
C PHE A 130 -12.94 2.31 -0.27
N TYR A 131 -13.41 2.87 -1.38
CA TYR A 131 -14.84 3.09 -1.58
C TYR A 131 -15.63 1.78 -1.73
N PHE A 132 -15.10 0.78 -2.44
CA PHE A 132 -15.73 -0.53 -2.51
C PHE A 132 -15.82 -1.21 -1.14
N ASN A 133 -14.77 -1.13 -0.32
CA ASN A 133 -14.79 -1.65 1.04
C ASN A 133 -15.81 -0.93 1.91
N LEU A 134 -15.95 0.39 1.78
CA LEU A 134 -16.96 1.15 2.50
C LEU A 134 -18.37 0.65 2.16
N VAL A 135 -18.68 0.46 0.88
CA VAL A 135 -19.97 -0.08 0.43
C VAL A 135 -20.16 -1.51 0.92
N ALA A 136 -19.15 -2.37 0.82
CA ALA A 136 -19.20 -3.74 1.30
C ALA A 136 -19.51 -3.82 2.80
N VAL A 137 -18.87 -2.99 3.63
CA VAL A 137 -19.13 -2.91 5.07
C VAL A 137 -20.57 -2.48 5.35
N LEU A 138 -21.08 -1.46 4.63
CA LEU A 138 -22.48 -1.03 4.76
C LEU A 138 -23.45 -2.17 4.42
N LEU A 139 -23.20 -2.90 3.33
CA LEU A 139 -24.02 -4.05 2.93
C LEU A 139 -23.97 -5.18 3.95
N CYS A 140 -22.79 -5.47 4.52
CA CYS A 140 -22.64 -6.46 5.59
C CYS A 140 -23.44 -6.06 6.84
N VAL A 141 -23.38 -4.78 7.25
CA VAL A 141 -24.15 -4.28 8.40
C VAL A 141 -25.66 -4.39 8.15
N LEU A 142 -26.13 -4.00 6.96
CA LEU A 142 -27.53 -4.16 6.57
C LEU A 142 -27.95 -5.63 6.58
N GLY A 143 -27.11 -6.54 6.09
CA GLY A 143 -27.33 -7.98 6.12
C GLY A 143 -27.47 -8.52 7.55
N ILE A 144 -26.56 -8.13 8.45
CA ILE A 144 -26.63 -8.52 9.87
C ILE A 144 -27.93 -8.02 10.50
N ILE A 145 -28.30 -6.76 10.27
CA ILE A 145 -29.54 -6.16 10.80
C ILE A 145 -30.77 -6.94 10.29
N GLY A 146 -30.86 -7.16 8.97
CA GLY A 146 -31.98 -7.85 8.35
C GLY A 146 -32.12 -9.30 8.83
N MET A 147 -31.00 -10.03 8.88
CA MET A 147 -30.97 -11.42 9.36
C MET A 147 -31.34 -11.50 10.83
N THR A 148 -30.82 -10.60 11.67
CA THR A 148 -31.14 -10.57 13.10
C THR A 148 -32.62 -10.30 13.32
N PHE A 149 -33.18 -9.31 12.61
CA PHE A 149 -34.60 -8.97 12.71
C PHE A 149 -35.51 -10.13 12.28
N PHE A 150 -35.16 -10.80 11.17
CA PHE A 150 -35.89 -11.99 10.71
C PHE A 150 -35.84 -13.13 11.72
N LEU A 151 -34.66 -13.48 12.24
CA LEU A 151 -34.49 -14.56 13.22
C LEU A 151 -35.26 -14.28 14.51
N VAL A 152 -35.18 -13.06 15.02
CA VAL A 152 -35.91 -12.63 16.21
C VAL A 152 -37.43 -12.74 16.00
N THR A 153 -37.93 -12.32 14.83
CA THR A 153 -39.36 -12.40 14.49
C THR A 153 -39.81 -13.85 14.34
N ALA A 154 -39.04 -14.69 13.65
CA ALA A 154 -39.32 -16.11 13.46
C ALA A 154 -39.34 -16.89 14.79
N ARG A 155 -38.52 -16.47 15.77
CA ARG A 155 -38.41 -17.09 17.10
C ARG A 155 -39.23 -16.35 18.18
N THR A 156 -40.22 -15.55 17.80
CA THR A 156 -41.07 -14.81 18.77
C THR A 156 -41.82 -15.73 19.73
N LYS A 157 -42.42 -16.84 19.24
CA LYS A 157 -43.12 -17.81 20.10
C LYS A 157 -42.18 -18.46 21.13
N GLU A 158 -40.99 -18.89 20.70
CA GLU A 158 -39.96 -19.47 21.57
C GLU A 158 -39.45 -18.46 22.62
N THR A 159 -39.23 -17.21 22.20
CA THR A 159 -38.76 -16.13 23.07
C THR A 159 -39.83 -15.75 24.10
N GLY A 160 -41.11 -15.71 23.70
CA GLY A 160 -42.25 -15.47 24.58
C GLY A 160 -42.41 -16.55 25.64
N ILE A 161 -42.32 -17.83 25.25
CA ILE A 161 -42.38 -18.97 26.19
C ILE A 161 -41.21 -18.89 27.18
N ARG A 162 -39.96 -18.71 26.70
CA ARG A 162 -38.79 -18.56 27.58
C ARG A 162 -38.94 -17.43 28.58
N LYS A 163 -39.49 -16.29 28.17
CA LYS A 163 -39.67 -15.12 29.02
C LYS A 163 -40.74 -15.35 30.11
N ILE A 164 -41.83 -16.07 29.79
CA ILE A 164 -42.85 -16.47 30.76
C ILE A 164 -42.29 -17.51 31.75
N LEU A 165 -41.41 -18.40 31.29
CA LEU A 165 -40.67 -19.34 32.12
C LEU A 165 -39.55 -18.69 32.97
N GLY A 166 -39.45 -17.35 32.99
CA GLY A 166 -38.53 -16.62 33.84
C GLY A 166 -37.14 -16.34 33.24
N ALA A 167 -36.92 -16.59 31.94
CA ALA A 167 -35.66 -16.24 31.30
C ALA A 167 -35.44 -14.71 31.31
N SER A 168 -34.27 -14.29 31.77
CA SER A 168 -33.88 -12.88 31.75
C SER A 168 -33.65 -12.38 30.32
N VAL A 169 -33.89 -11.09 30.08
CA VAL A 169 -33.58 -10.43 28.79
C VAL A 169 -32.11 -10.62 28.41
N TYR A 170 -31.22 -10.56 29.41
CA TYR A 170 -29.79 -10.80 29.22
C TYR A 170 -29.49 -12.21 28.70
N SER A 171 -30.19 -13.24 29.20
CA SER A 171 -30.01 -14.61 28.74
C SER A 171 -30.39 -14.78 27.26
N ILE A 172 -31.45 -14.10 26.81
CA ILE A 172 -31.90 -14.13 25.41
C ILE A 172 -30.88 -13.45 24.51
N VAL A 173 -30.43 -12.24 24.90
CA VAL A 173 -29.40 -11.49 24.16
C VAL A 173 -28.10 -12.28 24.05
N ASN A 174 -27.61 -12.87 25.15
CA ASN A 174 -26.37 -13.64 25.16
C ASN A 174 -26.46 -14.90 24.27
N SER A 175 -27.62 -15.57 24.24
CA SER A 175 -27.85 -16.70 23.34
C SER A 175 -27.74 -16.27 21.87
N SER A 176 -28.36 -15.14 21.50
CA SER A 176 -28.28 -14.61 20.14
C SER A 176 -26.84 -14.24 19.76
N VAL A 177 -26.12 -13.52 20.62
CA VAL A 177 -24.73 -13.12 20.35
C VAL A 177 -23.83 -14.35 20.15
N LYS A 178 -23.99 -15.41 20.97
CA LYS A 178 -23.21 -16.65 20.83
C LYS A 178 -23.40 -17.33 19.48
N GLU A 179 -24.62 -17.36 18.93
CA GLU A 179 -24.86 -17.89 17.59
C GLU A 179 -24.05 -17.12 16.52
N TYR A 180 -24.03 -15.78 16.62
CA TYR A 180 -23.24 -14.95 15.70
C TYR A 180 -21.73 -15.10 15.88
N ILE A 181 -21.23 -15.33 17.09
CA ILE A 181 -19.80 -15.57 17.34
C ILE A 181 -19.31 -16.77 16.53
N VAL A 182 -20.08 -17.86 16.48
CA VAL A 182 -19.72 -19.04 15.71
C VAL A 182 -19.59 -18.71 14.22
N PHE A 183 -20.54 -17.94 13.67
CA PHE A 183 -20.45 -17.50 12.27
C PHE A 183 -19.26 -16.58 12.01
N ILE A 184 -18.96 -15.65 12.93
CA ILE A 184 -17.80 -14.75 12.80
C ILE A 184 -16.49 -15.54 12.85
N LEU A 185 -16.38 -16.53 13.74
CA LEU A 185 -15.20 -17.39 13.84
C LEU A 185 -14.97 -18.17 12.55
N ILE A 186 -16.01 -18.82 12.02
CA ILE A 186 -15.92 -19.57 10.76
C ILE A 186 -15.52 -18.63 9.61
N ALA A 187 -16.20 -17.47 9.50
CA ALA A 187 -15.87 -16.48 8.48
C ALA A 187 -14.43 -15.97 8.59
N THR A 188 -13.95 -15.71 9.81
CA THR A 188 -12.59 -15.23 10.06
C THR A 188 -11.54 -16.28 9.69
N VAL A 189 -11.76 -17.54 10.07
CA VAL A 189 -10.85 -18.66 9.75
C VAL A 189 -10.72 -18.86 8.24
N ILE A 190 -11.78 -18.63 7.48
CA ILE A 190 -11.76 -18.73 6.01
C ILE A 190 -11.18 -17.46 5.37
N ALA A 191 -11.57 -16.28 5.84
CA ALA A 191 -11.16 -15.00 5.27
C ALA A 191 -9.67 -14.72 5.48
N TRP A 192 -9.10 -15.11 6.63
CA TRP A 192 -7.70 -14.86 6.97
C TRP A 192 -6.71 -15.45 5.93
N PRO A 193 -6.71 -16.76 5.61
CA PRO A 193 -5.77 -17.32 4.63
C PRO A 193 -5.98 -16.74 3.23
N ILE A 194 -7.23 -16.49 2.82
CA ILE A 194 -7.55 -15.89 1.52
C ILE A 194 -6.97 -14.48 1.45
N ALA A 195 -7.24 -13.65 2.45
CA ALA A 195 -6.75 -12.27 2.49
C ALA A 195 -5.22 -12.23 2.60
N TYR A 196 -4.60 -13.11 3.39
CA TYR A 196 -3.15 -13.22 3.49
C TYR A 196 -2.51 -13.60 2.15
N TYR A 197 -3.04 -14.62 1.48
CA TYR A 197 -2.53 -15.07 0.18
C TYR A 197 -2.65 -13.98 -0.90
N THR A 198 -3.81 -13.35 -1.01
CA THR A 198 -4.03 -12.28 -1.99
C THR A 198 -3.14 -11.07 -1.71
N ALA A 199 -3.02 -10.65 -0.44
CA ALA A 199 -2.14 -9.55 -0.06
C ALA A 199 -0.67 -9.86 -0.36
N HIS A 200 -0.21 -11.07 -0.03
CA HIS A 200 1.16 -11.49 -0.30
C HIS A 200 1.45 -11.56 -1.81
N THR A 201 0.51 -12.04 -2.60
CA THR A 201 0.64 -12.12 -4.07
C THR A 201 0.69 -10.72 -4.69
N TRP A 202 -0.17 -9.81 -4.26
CA TRP A 202 -0.16 -8.42 -4.72
C TRP A 202 1.11 -7.67 -4.30
N LEU A 203 1.54 -7.83 -3.04
CA LEU A 203 2.81 -7.26 -2.54
C LEU A 203 4.04 -7.86 -3.23
N ALA A 204 3.91 -9.00 -3.90
CA ALA A 204 5.03 -9.62 -4.62
C ALA A 204 5.48 -8.82 -5.85
N GLU A 205 4.60 -7.99 -6.41
CA GLU A 205 4.89 -7.09 -7.53
C GLU A 205 5.76 -5.90 -7.11
N PHE A 206 5.90 -5.67 -5.81
CA PHE A 206 6.70 -4.58 -5.26
C PHE A 206 8.08 -5.08 -4.84
N ALA A 207 9.13 -4.46 -5.40
CA ALA A 207 10.51 -4.67 -4.96
C ALA A 207 10.70 -4.29 -3.49
N TYR A 208 10.09 -3.17 -3.08
CA TYR A 208 10.08 -2.67 -1.72
C TYR A 208 8.68 -2.80 -1.13
N ARG A 209 8.48 -3.84 -0.33
CA ARG A 209 7.16 -4.19 0.22
C ARG A 209 7.15 -4.23 1.73
N ILE A 210 5.99 -3.92 2.30
CA ILE A 210 5.75 -4.13 3.73
C ILE A 210 5.50 -5.60 4.04
N GLU A 211 5.86 -6.04 5.24
CA GLU A 211 5.46 -7.35 5.73
C GLU A 211 4.01 -7.31 6.22
N VAL A 212 3.22 -8.30 5.80
CA VAL A 212 1.82 -8.45 6.21
C VAL A 212 1.79 -8.92 7.66
N LYS A 213 1.60 -7.97 8.60
CA LYS A 213 1.57 -8.26 10.04
C LYS A 213 0.29 -9.00 10.43
N GLN A 214 0.45 -10.14 11.08
CA GLN A 214 -0.67 -10.95 11.60
C GLN A 214 -1.56 -10.18 12.58
N THR A 215 -1.01 -9.18 13.28
CA THR A 215 -1.73 -8.29 14.22
C THR A 215 -2.90 -7.58 13.57
N VAL A 216 -2.83 -7.25 12.27
CA VAL A 216 -3.91 -6.56 11.57
C VAL A 216 -5.15 -7.43 11.48
N PHE A 217 -5.00 -8.74 11.19
CA PHE A 217 -6.13 -9.66 11.10
C PHE A 217 -6.81 -9.87 12.46
N VAL A 218 -6.02 -9.98 13.53
CA VAL A 218 -6.56 -10.07 14.91
C VAL A 218 -7.35 -8.82 15.26
N LEU A 219 -6.81 -7.64 14.94
CA LEU A 219 -7.49 -6.36 15.20
C LEU A 219 -8.80 -6.27 14.41
N VAL A 220 -8.80 -6.63 13.13
CA VAL A 220 -10.01 -6.63 12.29
C VAL A 220 -11.05 -7.61 12.83
N ALA A 221 -10.66 -8.85 13.14
CA ALA A 221 -11.56 -9.85 13.71
C ALA A 221 -12.19 -9.37 15.02
N PHE A 222 -11.40 -8.72 15.88
CA PHE A 222 -11.89 -8.14 17.13
C PHE A 222 -12.86 -6.98 16.90
N CYS A 223 -12.55 -6.06 15.99
CA CYS A 223 -13.45 -4.97 15.61
C CYS A 223 -14.77 -5.49 15.01
N THR A 224 -14.71 -6.50 14.14
CA THR A 224 -15.90 -7.16 13.59
C THR A 224 -16.75 -7.79 14.69
N PHE A 225 -16.12 -8.52 15.62
CA PHE A 225 -16.81 -9.08 16.77
C PHE A 225 -17.52 -8.01 17.60
N LEU A 226 -16.84 -6.92 17.95
CA LEU A 226 -17.44 -5.82 18.72
C LEU A 226 -18.63 -5.20 17.98
N LEU A 227 -18.47 -4.92 16.68
CA LEU A 227 -19.51 -4.31 15.87
C LEU A 227 -20.75 -5.21 15.77
N THR A 228 -20.56 -6.49 15.44
CA THR A 228 -21.67 -7.44 15.32
C THR A 228 -22.34 -7.68 16.68
N SER A 229 -21.56 -7.87 17.74
CA SER A 229 -22.10 -8.03 19.10
C SER A 229 -22.93 -6.82 19.51
N PHE A 230 -22.47 -5.60 19.21
CA PHE A 230 -23.20 -4.37 19.50
C PHE A 230 -24.54 -4.31 18.75
N ILE A 231 -24.54 -4.54 17.43
CA ILE A 231 -25.75 -4.49 16.60
C ILE A 231 -26.78 -5.55 17.04
N VAL A 232 -26.34 -6.80 17.17
CA VAL A 232 -27.22 -7.92 17.55
C VAL A 232 -27.79 -7.69 18.95
N SER A 233 -26.97 -7.21 19.89
CA SER A 233 -27.43 -6.90 21.25
C SER A 233 -28.54 -5.85 21.25
N LEU A 234 -28.39 -4.77 20.48
CA LEU A 234 -29.41 -3.71 20.41
C LEU A 234 -30.74 -4.21 19.84
N ILE A 235 -30.70 -5.00 18.77
CA ILE A 235 -31.91 -5.53 18.10
C ILE A 235 -32.61 -6.55 19.02
N THR A 236 -31.86 -7.52 19.54
CA THR A 236 -32.41 -8.57 20.39
C THR A 236 -32.92 -8.00 21.72
N TYR A 237 -32.23 -7.02 22.30
CA TYR A 237 -32.70 -6.34 23.51
C TYR A 237 -34.05 -5.67 23.29
N LYS A 238 -34.17 -4.85 22.23
CA LYS A 238 -35.44 -4.19 21.90
C LYS A 238 -36.58 -5.20 21.74
N ALA A 239 -36.37 -6.25 20.96
CA ALA A 239 -37.40 -7.27 20.76
C ALA A 239 -37.75 -8.04 22.04
N SER A 240 -36.76 -8.33 22.88
CA SER A 240 -36.94 -9.06 24.13
C SER A 240 -37.64 -8.22 25.20
N THR A 241 -37.75 -6.90 25.07
CA THR A 241 -38.47 -6.03 26.03
C THR A 241 -39.94 -5.83 25.71
N VAL A 242 -40.38 -6.15 24.48
CA VAL A 242 -41.79 -6.04 24.08
C VAL A 242 -42.66 -6.98 24.94
N ASN A 243 -43.86 -6.51 25.31
CA ASN A 243 -44.74 -7.22 26.22
C ASN A 243 -45.33 -8.49 25.55
N PRO A 244 -45.02 -9.70 26.05
CA PRO A 244 -45.41 -10.97 25.41
C PRO A 244 -46.93 -11.16 25.32
N VAL A 245 -47.71 -10.51 26.19
CA VAL A 245 -49.19 -10.59 26.19
C VAL A 245 -49.81 -9.98 24.93
N LYS A 246 -49.14 -9.00 24.29
CA LYS A 246 -49.58 -8.48 22.97
C LYS A 246 -49.20 -9.40 21.82
N SER A 247 -48.10 -10.16 21.94
CA SER A 247 -47.63 -11.06 20.89
C SER A 247 -48.40 -12.39 20.83
N LEU A 248 -49.00 -12.83 21.94
CA LEU A 248 -49.85 -14.03 22.01
C LEU A 248 -51.33 -13.76 21.69
N ARG A 249 -51.77 -12.49 21.70
CA ARG A 249 -53.18 -12.09 21.50
C ARG A 249 -53.46 -11.58 20.07
N ASN A 250 -52.44 -11.48 19.23
CA ASN A 250 -52.57 -11.03 17.84
C ASN A 250 -52.65 -12.20 16.83
N GLU A 251 -52.87 -13.43 17.31
CA GLU A 251 -53.49 -14.52 16.56
C GLU A 251 -54.90 -14.77 17.14
#